data_AF-A0A6B2LSF0-F1
#
_entry.id   AF-A0A6B2LSF0-F1
#
_cell.length_a   1.000
_cell.length_b   1.000
_cell.length_c   1.000
_cell.angle_alpha   90.00
_cell.angle_beta   90.00
_cell.angle_gamma   90.00
#
_symmetry.space_group_name_H-M   'P 1'
#
loop_
_entity.id
_entity.type
_entity.pdbx_description
1 polymer ?
#
loop_
_entity_poly.entity_id
_entity_poly.type
_entity_poly.pdbx_seq_one_letter_code
_entity_poly.pdbx_strand_id
1 'polypeptide(L)' 'MSTVKPVHYVVIHNDNIPLNEFQQLTYNFCHLYPNWTNSIKLPFVTQAAHKMAYLLGDLKLENPTLHQNLYT' A
#
# COMPACT_ATOMS: atom_id res chain seq x y z
N MET A 1 6.30 20.53 13.79
CA MET A 1 7.27 19.71 13.03
C MET A 1 7.23 18.30 13.59
N SER A 2 6.92 17.30 12.77
CA SER A 2 6.84 15.90 13.19
C SER A 2 8.01 15.12 12.59
N THR A 3 8.56 14.17 13.35
CA THR A 3 9.65 13.30 12.91
C THR A 3 9.15 12.27 11.92
N VAL A 4 9.84 12.16 10.78
CA VAL A 4 9.52 11.15 9.75
C VAL A 4 9.79 9.75 10.32
N LYS A 5 8.84 8.83 10.11
CA LYS A 5 8.96 7.43 10.52
C LYS A 5 9.26 6.56 9.29
N PRO A 6 10.49 6.06 9.11
CA PRO A 6 10.84 5.22 7.95
C PRO A 6 10.08 3.89 7.95
N VAL A 7 10.07 3.22 6.79
CA VAL A 7 9.54 1.86 6.62
C VAL A 7 10.70 0.91 6.37
N HIS A 8 10.70 -0.22 7.07
CA HIS A 8 11.69 -1.26 6.90
C HIS A 8 11.08 -2.42 6.10
N TYR A 9 11.63 -2.72 4.93
CA TYR A 9 11.22 -3.85 4.09
C TYR A 9 12.14 -5.03 4.34
N VAL A 10 11.57 -6.21 4.58
CA VAL A 10 12.30 -7.48 4.75
C VAL A 10 11.96 -8.39 3.58
N VAL A 11 12.97 -8.73 2.78
CA VAL A 11 12.82 -9.66 1.65
C VAL A 11 13.13 -11.07 2.14
N ILE A 12 12.09 -11.89 2.29
CA ILE A 12 12.20 -13.28 2.75
C ILE A 12 12.53 -14.22 1.58
N HIS A 13 12.02 -13.91 0.39
CA HIS A 13 12.22 -14.68 -0.84
C HIS A 13 12.42 -13.73 -2.03
N ASN A 14 13.36 -14.03 -2.91
CA ASN A 14 13.68 -13.22 -4.08
C ASN A 14 14.05 -14.11 -5.29
N ASP A 15 13.35 -13.92 -6.40
CA ASP A 15 13.60 -14.60 -7.68
C ASP A 15 14.61 -13.82 -8.53
N ASN A 16 15.78 -13.50 -7.96
CA ASN A 16 16.85 -12.74 -8.63
C ASN A 16 16.50 -11.31 -9.08
N ILE A 17 15.49 -10.67 -8.48
CA ILE A 17 15.22 -9.25 -8.74
C ILE A 17 16.35 -8.42 -8.12
N PRO A 18 17.01 -7.51 -8.89
CA PRO A 18 18.01 -6.62 -8.34
C PRO A 18 17.44 -5.69 -7.26
N LEU A 19 18.20 -5.43 -6.21
CA LEU A 19 17.73 -4.60 -5.08
C LEU A 19 17.30 -3.19 -5.52
N ASN A 20 18.01 -2.59 -6.48
CA ASN A 20 17.65 -1.29 -7.03
C ASN A 20 16.28 -1.32 -7.72
N GLU A 21 16.00 -2.37 -8.50
CA GLU A 21 14.70 -2.54 -9.15
C GLU A 21 13.59 -2.76 -8.13
N PHE A 22 13.83 -3.57 -7.09
CA PHE A 22 12.88 -3.76 -6.00
C PHE A 22 12.56 -2.47 -5.25
N GLN A 23 13.57 -1.65 -4.97
CA GLN A 23 13.39 -0.35 -4.32
C GLN A 23 12.61 0.64 -5.20
N GLN A 24 12.95 0.72 -6.49
CA GLN A 24 12.22 1.57 -7.44
C GLN A 24 10.78 1.11 -7.62
N LEU A 25 10.55 -0.19 -7.75
CA LEU A 25 9.22 -0.79 -7.85
C LEU A 25 8.37 -0.43 -6.62
N THR A 26 8.93 -0.63 -5.42
CA THR A 26 8.25 -0.34 -4.16
C THR A 26 7.95 1.15 -4.02
N TYR A 27 8.90 2.02 -4.39
CA TYR A 27 8.72 3.47 -4.42
C TYR A 27 7.61 3.89 -5.40
N ASN A 28 7.57 3.31 -6.60
CA ASN A 28 6.53 3.59 -7.59
C ASN A 28 5.15 3.18 -7.06
N PHE A 29 5.03 2.03 -6.41
CA PHE A 29 3.76 1.61 -5.81
C PHE A 29 3.25 2.57 -4.73
N CYS A 30 4.12 3.31 -4.04
CA CYS A 30 3.69 4.33 -3.08
C CYS A 30 2.98 5.53 -3.73
N HIS A 31 3.10 5.73 -5.05
CA HIS A 31 2.46 6.83 -5.78
C HIS A 31 1.14 6.43 -6.45
N LEU A 32 0.77 5.15 -6.40
CA LEU A 32 -0.40 4.63 -7.11
C LEU A 32 -1.70 4.67 -6.29
N TYR A 33 -1.69 5.29 -5.10
CA TYR A 33 -2.88 5.35 -4.26
C TYR A 33 -3.81 6.49 -4.67
N PRO A 34 -4.98 6.22 -5.26
CA PRO A 34 -5.80 7.26 -5.90
C PRO A 34 -6.41 8.26 -4.91
N ASN A 35 -6.59 7.90 -3.64
CA ASN A 35 -7.12 8.81 -2.63
C ASN A 35 -6.11 9.85 -2.14
N TRP A 36 -4.85 9.79 -2.58
CA TRP A 36 -3.82 10.73 -2.15
C TRP A 36 -2.95 11.14 -3.34
N THR A 37 -2.89 12.43 -3.64
CA THR A 37 -2.14 12.96 -4.80
C THR A 37 -0.62 12.80 -4.65
N ASN A 38 -0.13 12.65 -3.42
CA ASN A 38 1.29 12.46 -3.13
C ASN A 38 1.64 10.99 -2.85
N SER A 39 2.93 10.69 -2.70
CA SER A 39 3.36 9.38 -2.20
C SER A 39 2.76 9.10 -0.83
N ILE A 40 2.18 7.91 -0.67
CA ILE A 40 1.88 7.34 0.64
C ILE A 40 3.12 6.67 1.23
N LYS A 41 3.05 6.32 2.52
CA LYS A 41 4.17 5.73 3.28
C LYS A 41 4.46 4.28 2.88
N LEU A 42 3.42 3.50 2.62
CA LEU A 42 3.47 2.09 2.28
C LEU A 42 3.08 1.88 0.82
N PRO A 43 3.42 0.75 0.19
CA PRO A 43 3.00 0.47 -1.17
C PRO A 43 1.48 0.42 -1.26
N PHE A 44 0.92 0.85 -2.39
CA PHE A 44 -0.52 0.82 -2.68
C PHE A 44 -1.20 -0.48 -2.25
N VAL A 45 -0.58 -1.63 -2.56
CA VAL A 45 -1.13 -2.96 -2.26
C VAL A 45 -1.34 -3.21 -0.76
N THR A 46 -0.40 -2.81 0.09
CA THR A 46 -0.51 -2.98 1.55
C THR A 46 -1.59 -2.07 2.12
N GLN A 47 -1.66 -0.83 1.63
CA GLN A 47 -2.68 0.13 2.06
C GLN A 47 -4.08 -0.29 1.63
N ALA A 48 -4.22 -0.84 0.41
CA ALA A 48 -5.47 -1.37 -0.10
C ALA A 48 -5.95 -2.58 0.72
N ALA A 49 -5.06 -3.51 1.05
CA ALA A 49 -5.37 -4.65 1.91
C ALA A 49 -5.84 -4.19 3.31
N HIS A 50 -5.19 -3.20 3.90
CA HIS A 50 -5.61 -2.61 5.18
C HIS A 50 -7.01 -1.98 5.08
N LYS A 51 -7.28 -1.18 4.03
CA LYS A 51 -8.62 -0.60 3.80
C LYS A 51 -9.68 -1.70 3.65
N MET A 52 -9.38 -2.78 2.94
CA MET A 52 -10.29 -3.92 2.79
C MET A 52 -10.61 -4.58 4.13
N ALA A 53 -9.58 -4.88 4.93
CA ALA A 53 -9.75 -5.48 6.25
C ALA A 53 -10.59 -4.58 7.17
N TYR A 54 -10.38 -3.26 7.11
CA TYR A 54 -11.19 -2.28 7.84
C TYR A 54 -12.66 -2.26 7.38
N LEU A 55 -12.92 -2.28 6.07
CA LEU A 55 -14.28 -2.31 5.52
C LEU A 55 -15.04 -3.58 5.92
N LEU A 56 -14.36 -4.73 5.92
CA LEU A 56 -14.94 -6.02 6.32
C LEU A 56 -15.17 -6.11 7.83
N GLY A 57 -14.19 -5.69 8.63
CA GLY A 57 -14.21 -5.84 10.08
C GLY A 57 -15.06 -4.78 10.78
N ASP A 58 -14.68 -3.52 10.62
CA ASP A 58 -15.27 -2.41 11.38
C ASP A 58 -16.60 -1.95 10.76
N LEU A 59 -16.66 -1.87 9.43
CA LEU A 59 -17.88 -1.44 8.73
C LEU A 59 -18.82 -2.60 8.37
N LYS A 60 -18.41 -3.85 8.62
CA LYS A 60 -19.20 -5.08 8.37
C LYS A 60 -19.86 -5.12 6.98
N LEU A 61 -19.16 -4.61 5.96
CA LEU A 61 -19.65 -4.72 4.59
C LEU A 61 -19.58 -6.18 4.15
N GLU A 62 -20.68 -6.77 3.69
CA GLU A 62 -20.70 -8.19 3.29
C GLU A 62 -19.95 -8.47 1.98
N ASN A 63 -19.85 -7.48 1.08
CA ASN A 63 -19.18 -7.62 -0.22
C ASN A 63 -18.45 -6.32 -0.63
N PRO A 64 -17.37 -5.91 0.05
CA PRO A 64 -16.66 -4.69 -0.30
C PRO A 64 -15.88 -4.90 -1.61
N THR A 65 -16.28 -4.19 -2.65
CA THR A 65 -15.54 -4.11 -3.90
C THR A 65 -14.38 -3.12 -3.74
N LEU A 66 -13.14 -3.63 -3.79
CA LEU A 66 -11.95 -2.80 -3.64
C LEU A 66 -11.92 -1.65 -4.64
N HIS A 67 -12.15 -1.93 -5.92
CA HIS A 67 -12.06 -0.93 -6.99
C HIS A 67 -12.96 0.28 -6.72
N GLN A 68 -14.22 0.07 -6.32
CA GLN A 68 -15.17 1.16 -6.12
C GLN A 68 -14.86 1.98 -4.87
N ASN A 69 -14.46 1.29 -3.79
CA ASN A 69 -14.11 1.93 -2.53
C ASN A 69 -12.74 2.62 -2.56
N LEU A 70 -11.87 2.29 -3.51
CA LEU A 70 -10.55 2.92 -3.61
C LEU A 70 -10.60 4.33 -4.18
N TYR A 71 -11.65 4.72 -4.91
CA TYR A 71 -11.83 6.06 -5.49
C TYR A 71 -12.84 6.95 -4.75
N THR A 72 -13.44 6.43 -3.67
CA THR A 72 -14.36 7.13 -2.77
C THR A 72 -13.73 7.32 -1.39
#